data_AF-A0A7X1G0D7-F1
#
_entry.id   AF-A0A7X1G0D7-F1
#
_cell.length_a   1.000
_cell.length_b   1.000
_cell.length_c   1.000
_cell.angle_alpha   90.00
_cell.angle_beta   90.00
_cell.angle_gamma   90.00
#
_symmetry.space_group_name_H-M   'P 1'
#
loop_
_entity.id
_entity.type
_entity.pdbx_description
1 polymer ?
#
loop_
_entity_poly.entity_id
_entity_poly.type
_entity_poly.pdbx_seq_one_letter_code
_entity_poly.pdbx_strand_id
1 'polypeptide(L)'
;MPAVTVVTRIEAETEGQDILSLSPRAVLVLPQARAALLQHTHDAGGAPLLTLFIRDQEISWDDPRHFALAEALTAGLPLAAGELATRSGLDWAEARPMLADLLQAGILVRADACPVAAERHHNQPMPSPLPPAPLDRARSWMDAESLMRELTGSEIDLAWLETVVPVFRTAHLFLDRDGRHVGEANAFPAAARTEVPTEWRGCPYPGNRYQPDKPMNMTALKAMRAQWRQMMGLLGPIREAYLRRFPEARQGWTVAHVERLTVCVLALPSYLMLRFDRPTANGDLHPALSNLFRVTDGLRMTMHHMLFVPLFEPMHAPDAPVTPEHILAYAERNFLFHSEHGVCAGPRFMIEDFLAVLLDGAAPRSGFDAMIDPELAAALDLLEPALDYGLLGLQTFGTVFTLWPAMARCYARLHEVLAGGTRPVAAAMAERFVGHFDALSHRSFLASEDWRTHREAVYDDMFAACARGVAGDWPELPLSLQIGGAGAIDPAAQLALAAAAAEHFGADSGALAAEFAGIVGDFLGRAQRILGLAETIQTRLGRLLHRPAPGRALSLQDLNRYHVLMGADQRSVPFLPDELHQLLGLTIAVDARSIRIARKPASALPHSPTPVSADIRAQAR
;
A
#
# COMPACT_ATOMS: atom_id res chain seq x y z
N MET A 1 -35.29 -3.24 20.57
CA MET A 1 -34.71 -4.47 19.98
C MET A 1 -33.31 -4.10 19.57
N PRO A 2 -32.26 -4.71 20.16
CA PRO A 2 -30.90 -4.53 19.69
C PRO A 2 -30.79 -5.27 18.35
N ALA A 3 -30.30 -4.60 17.32
CA ALA A 3 -30.25 -5.13 15.96
C ALA A 3 -28.84 -5.67 15.70
N VAL A 4 -28.67 -7.00 15.78
CA VAL A 4 -27.52 -7.64 15.13
C VAL A 4 -27.65 -7.36 13.64
N THR A 5 -26.82 -6.46 13.12
CA THR A 5 -26.84 -6.13 11.69
C THR A 5 -25.89 -7.09 10.99
N VAL A 6 -26.44 -8.15 10.39
CA VAL A 6 -25.69 -9.04 9.50
C VAL A 6 -25.63 -8.39 8.13
N VAL A 7 -24.47 -7.83 7.76
CA VAL A 7 -24.28 -7.24 6.43
C VAL A 7 -23.74 -8.30 5.48
N THR A 8 -24.61 -9.19 5.00
CA THR A 8 -24.31 -9.96 3.77
C THR A 8 -25.57 -10.24 2.97
N ARG A 9 -25.60 -9.70 1.74
CA ARG A 9 -26.60 -9.95 0.71
C ARG A 9 -26.13 -11.12 -0.15
N ILE A 10 -26.47 -12.35 0.23
CA ILE A 10 -26.30 -13.54 -0.61
C ILE A 10 -27.59 -14.36 -0.53
N GLU A 11 -28.26 -14.49 -1.66
CA GLU A 11 -29.39 -15.40 -1.86
C GLU A 11 -28.87 -16.84 -1.80
N ALA A 12 -29.02 -17.49 -0.64
CA ALA A 12 -28.82 -18.92 -0.50
C ALA A 12 -30.15 -19.55 -0.08
N GLU A 13 -30.82 -20.20 -1.04
CA GLU A 13 -31.93 -21.11 -0.76
C GLU A 13 -31.43 -22.22 0.17
N THR A 14 -31.89 -22.22 1.41
CA THR A 14 -31.74 -23.37 2.31
C THR A 14 -33.11 -23.76 2.83
N GLU A 15 -33.47 -25.02 2.57
CA GLU A 15 -34.71 -25.66 3.01
C GLU A 15 -34.91 -25.51 4.52
N GLY A 16 -36.08 -25.02 4.91
CA GLY A 16 -36.45 -24.75 6.29
C GLY A 16 -36.50 -26.02 7.13
N GLN A 17 -35.52 -26.20 8.02
CA GLN A 17 -35.62 -27.09 9.18
C GLN A 17 -35.37 -26.29 10.48
N ASP A 18 -36.45 -26.12 11.25
CA ASP A 18 -36.51 -25.94 12.71
C ASP A 18 -35.46 -25.04 13.42
N ILE A 19 -35.11 -23.90 12.83
CA ILE A 19 -34.27 -22.86 13.45
C ILE A 19 -34.93 -22.27 14.72
N LEU A 20 -36.25 -22.41 14.88
CA LEU A 20 -37.03 -21.85 16.00
C LEU A 20 -36.92 -22.65 17.31
N SER A 21 -36.30 -23.84 17.33
CA SER A 21 -36.19 -24.70 18.52
C SER A 21 -34.79 -24.74 19.15
N LEU A 22 -34.05 -23.62 19.15
CA LEU A 22 -32.76 -23.54 19.86
C LEU A 22 -32.98 -23.74 21.37
N SER A 23 -32.48 -24.86 21.91
CA SER A 23 -32.53 -25.16 23.34
C SER A 23 -31.23 -24.75 24.06
N PRO A 24 -31.24 -24.44 25.37
CA PRO A 24 -30.03 -24.17 26.14
C PRO A 24 -29.00 -25.29 26.12
N ARG A 25 -29.42 -26.54 25.83
CA ARG A 25 -28.57 -27.72 25.78
C ARG A 25 -27.97 -27.99 24.39
N ALA A 26 -28.39 -27.25 23.36
CA ALA A 26 -27.84 -27.40 22.02
C ALA A 26 -26.35 -27.03 22.04
N VAL A 27 -25.49 -27.94 21.58
CA VAL A 27 -24.05 -27.69 21.48
C VAL A 27 -23.77 -26.99 20.17
N LEU A 28 -23.24 -25.79 20.24
CA LEU A 28 -22.92 -24.93 19.11
C LEU A 28 -21.43 -24.97 18.81
N VAL A 29 -21.09 -24.87 17.54
CA VAL A 29 -19.73 -24.77 17.02
C VAL A 29 -19.66 -23.54 16.13
N LEU A 30 -18.56 -22.78 16.24
CA LEU A 30 -18.16 -21.79 15.25
C LEU A 30 -17.19 -22.48 14.29
N PRO A 31 -17.61 -22.83 13.07
CA PRO A 31 -16.74 -23.44 12.09
C PRO A 31 -15.55 -22.51 11.84
N GLN A 32 -14.33 -23.05 11.81
CA GLN A 32 -13.11 -22.24 11.64
C GLN A 32 -12.98 -21.13 12.69
N ALA A 33 -13.35 -21.37 13.95
CA ALA A 33 -13.22 -20.40 15.04
C ALA A 33 -11.82 -19.76 15.14
N ARG A 34 -10.77 -20.46 14.71
CA ARG A 34 -9.39 -19.94 14.67
C ARG A 34 -9.15 -18.86 13.60
N ALA A 35 -9.99 -18.76 12.56
CA ALA A 35 -10.00 -17.69 11.56
C ALA A 35 -10.80 -16.47 12.01
N ALA A 36 -11.62 -16.62 13.05
CA ALA A 36 -12.48 -15.55 13.52
C ALA A 36 -11.64 -14.42 14.12
N LEU A 37 -12.00 -13.18 13.78
CA LEU A 37 -11.39 -11.97 14.30
C LEU A 37 -12.46 -11.11 14.96
N LEU A 38 -12.18 -10.63 16.16
CA LEU A 38 -13.01 -9.66 16.85
C LEU A 38 -12.35 -8.30 16.86
N GLN A 39 -13.13 -7.27 16.57
CA GLN A 39 -12.66 -5.92 16.41
C GLN A 39 -13.52 -4.93 17.19
N HIS A 40 -12.93 -4.30 18.20
CA HIS A 40 -13.54 -3.16 18.89
C HIS A 40 -13.28 -1.89 18.07
N THR A 41 -14.33 -1.21 17.63
CA THR A 41 -14.31 0.07 16.90
C THR A 41 -15.29 1.06 17.53
N HIS A 42 -15.47 2.21 16.89
CA HIS A 42 -16.54 3.14 17.19
C HIS A 42 -17.34 3.42 15.91
N ASP A 43 -18.65 3.64 16.03
CA ASP A 43 -19.49 4.05 14.92
C ASP A 43 -19.25 5.52 14.51
N ALA A 44 -19.96 5.99 13.49
CA ALA A 44 -19.84 7.37 13.01
C ALA A 44 -20.21 8.44 14.08
N GLY A 45 -20.95 8.06 15.12
CA GLY A 45 -21.31 8.89 16.27
C GLY A 45 -20.35 8.77 17.45
N GLY A 46 -19.32 7.92 17.35
CA GLY A 46 -18.37 7.65 18.43
C GLY A 46 -18.87 6.65 19.49
N ALA A 47 -19.97 5.94 19.24
CA ALA A 47 -20.43 4.88 20.12
C ALA A 47 -19.61 3.59 19.91
N PRO A 48 -19.30 2.83 20.97
CA PRO A 48 -18.53 1.59 20.85
C PRO A 48 -19.26 0.54 20.00
N LEU A 49 -18.52 -0.13 19.14
CA LEU A 49 -18.99 -1.17 18.25
C LEU A 49 -18.04 -2.37 18.36
N LEU A 50 -18.56 -3.59 18.39
CA LEU A 50 -17.75 -4.81 18.30
C LEU A 50 -18.14 -5.57 17.05
N THR A 51 -17.16 -5.90 16.21
CA THR A 51 -17.38 -6.60 14.94
C THR A 51 -16.64 -7.93 14.91
N LEU A 52 -17.35 -9.02 14.61
CA LEU A 52 -16.81 -10.34 14.30
C LEU A 52 -16.67 -10.48 12.78
N PHE A 53 -15.45 -10.73 12.33
CA PHE A 53 -15.15 -11.12 10.97
C PHE A 53 -14.89 -12.61 10.93
N ILE A 54 -15.64 -13.33 10.10
CA ILE A 54 -15.42 -14.75 9.87
C ILE A 54 -15.82 -15.11 8.43
N ARG A 55 -14.87 -15.71 7.70
CA ARG A 55 -15.01 -15.99 6.26
C ARG A 55 -15.31 -14.70 5.49
N ASP A 56 -16.42 -14.65 4.76
CA ASP A 56 -16.90 -13.49 4.03
C ASP A 56 -18.07 -12.78 4.73
N GLN A 57 -18.25 -13.03 6.03
CA GLN A 57 -19.31 -12.42 6.85
C GLN A 57 -18.75 -11.46 7.88
N GLU A 58 -19.48 -10.36 8.06
CA GLU A 58 -19.26 -9.33 9.07
C GLU A 58 -20.50 -9.24 9.97
N ILE A 59 -20.29 -9.34 11.28
CA ILE A 59 -21.35 -9.28 12.29
C ILE A 59 -20.98 -8.25 13.32
N SER A 60 -21.82 -7.22 13.47
CA SER A 60 -21.57 -6.12 14.40
C SER A 60 -22.59 -6.09 15.53
N TRP A 61 -22.09 -5.86 16.74
CA TRP A 61 -22.86 -5.57 17.95
C TRP A 61 -22.62 -4.12 18.32
N ASP A 62 -23.70 -3.34 18.40
CA ASP A 62 -23.72 -1.92 18.77
C ASP A 62 -24.08 -1.68 20.25
N ASP A 63 -24.48 -2.73 20.96
CA ASP A 63 -24.75 -2.71 22.40
C ASP A 63 -23.60 -3.37 23.19
N PRO A 64 -22.85 -2.60 24.01
CA PRO A 64 -21.74 -3.12 24.82
C PRO A 64 -22.10 -4.29 25.73
N ARG A 65 -23.38 -4.45 26.09
CA ARG A 65 -23.84 -5.58 26.91
C ARG A 65 -23.68 -6.92 26.18
N HIS A 66 -23.66 -6.92 24.85
CA HIS A 66 -23.53 -8.14 24.03
C HIS A 66 -22.09 -8.48 23.67
N PHE A 67 -21.12 -7.63 24.02
CA PHE A 67 -19.72 -7.83 23.59
C PHE A 67 -19.11 -9.11 24.18
N ALA A 68 -19.43 -9.41 25.44
CA ALA A 68 -18.99 -10.63 26.08
C ALA A 68 -19.50 -11.90 25.38
N LEU A 69 -20.66 -11.83 24.70
CA LEU A 69 -21.18 -12.93 23.90
C LEU A 69 -20.30 -13.18 22.67
N ALA A 70 -20.01 -12.13 21.92
CA ALA A 70 -19.15 -12.22 20.75
C ALA A 70 -17.73 -12.70 21.12
N GLU A 71 -17.16 -12.19 22.22
CA GLU A 71 -15.88 -12.65 22.76
C GLU A 71 -15.90 -14.14 23.13
N ALA A 72 -16.96 -14.59 23.80
CA ALA A 72 -17.12 -15.99 24.17
C ALA A 72 -17.27 -16.93 22.96
N LEU A 73 -17.82 -16.47 21.82
CA LEU A 73 -17.89 -17.26 20.58
C LEU A 73 -16.51 -17.65 20.03
N THR A 74 -15.51 -16.80 20.21
CA THR A 74 -14.15 -17.03 19.67
C THR A 74 -13.20 -17.70 20.67
N ALA A 75 -13.54 -17.70 21.96
CA ALA A 75 -12.66 -18.14 23.05
C ALA A 75 -12.72 -19.64 23.41
N GLY A 76 -13.49 -20.46 22.70
CA GLY A 76 -13.47 -21.92 22.88
C GLY A 76 -14.82 -22.62 22.74
N LEU A 77 -15.23 -22.86 21.50
CA LEU A 77 -16.31 -23.79 21.13
C LEU A 77 -15.71 -25.16 20.74
N PRO A 78 -16.45 -26.29 20.85
CA PRO A 78 -17.90 -26.42 21.12
C PRO A 78 -18.33 -26.09 22.55
N LEU A 79 -19.48 -25.43 22.72
CA LEU A 79 -20.16 -25.21 24.02
C LEU A 79 -21.68 -25.31 23.88
N ALA A 80 -22.36 -25.60 24.99
CA ALA A 80 -23.82 -25.53 25.06
C ALA A 80 -24.30 -24.07 24.97
N ALA A 81 -25.38 -23.81 24.22
CA ALA A 81 -25.91 -22.45 24.01
C ALA A 81 -26.25 -21.72 25.32
N GLY A 82 -26.78 -22.42 26.32
CA GLY A 82 -27.09 -21.85 27.64
C GLY A 82 -25.84 -21.55 28.48
N GLU A 83 -24.78 -22.34 28.31
CA GLU A 83 -23.49 -22.07 28.96
C GLU A 83 -22.83 -20.83 28.33
N LEU A 84 -22.91 -20.70 27.01
CA LEU A 84 -22.43 -19.52 26.29
C LEU A 84 -23.15 -18.25 26.77
N ALA A 85 -24.50 -18.27 26.90
CA ALA A 85 -25.27 -17.16 27.46
C ALA A 85 -24.78 -16.79 28.88
N THR A 86 -24.62 -17.80 29.75
CA THR A 86 -24.20 -17.61 31.14
C THR A 86 -22.79 -17.02 31.24
N ARG A 87 -21.83 -17.52 30.47
CA ARG A 87 -20.45 -17.01 30.43
C ARG A 87 -20.37 -15.57 29.93
N SER A 88 -21.34 -15.16 29.12
CA SER A 88 -21.45 -13.83 28.54
C SER A 88 -22.19 -12.84 29.45
N GLY A 89 -22.65 -13.28 30.63
CA GLY A 89 -23.42 -12.46 31.55
C GLY A 89 -24.85 -12.15 31.07
N LEU A 90 -25.34 -12.88 30.06
CA LEU A 90 -26.68 -12.68 29.49
C LEU A 90 -27.66 -13.72 30.04
N ASP A 91 -28.92 -13.33 30.17
CA ASP A 91 -29.99 -14.31 30.39
C ASP A 91 -30.30 -15.06 29.09
N TRP A 92 -30.97 -16.21 29.22
CA TRP A 92 -31.30 -17.04 28.06
C TRP A 92 -32.29 -16.35 27.11
N ALA A 93 -33.21 -15.52 27.62
CA ALA A 93 -34.19 -14.85 26.78
C ALA A 93 -33.53 -13.80 25.87
N GLU A 94 -32.47 -13.15 26.35
CA GLU A 94 -31.65 -12.19 25.62
C GLU A 94 -30.66 -12.88 24.67
N ALA A 95 -29.97 -13.93 25.10
CA ALA A 95 -28.98 -14.62 24.25
C ALA A 95 -29.60 -15.45 23.11
N ARG A 96 -30.76 -16.09 23.35
CA ARG A 96 -31.39 -17.00 22.39
C ARG A 96 -31.62 -16.40 20.99
N PRO A 97 -32.22 -15.21 20.82
CA PRO A 97 -32.44 -14.64 19.49
C PRO A 97 -31.13 -14.41 18.73
N MET A 98 -30.11 -13.84 19.37
CA MET A 98 -28.81 -13.61 18.73
C MET A 98 -28.15 -14.90 18.26
N LEU A 99 -28.16 -15.95 19.10
CA LEU A 99 -27.62 -17.26 18.72
C LEU A 99 -28.41 -17.94 17.60
N ALA A 100 -29.73 -17.72 17.54
CA ALA A 100 -30.57 -18.21 16.46
C ALA A 100 -30.26 -17.49 15.13
N ASP A 101 -30.05 -16.17 15.16
CA ASP A 101 -29.67 -15.38 13.99
C ASP A 101 -28.31 -15.83 13.43
N LEU A 102 -27.34 -16.08 14.33
CA LEU A 102 -26.02 -16.61 13.94
C LEU A 102 -26.09 -18.03 13.34
N LEU A 103 -27.00 -18.89 13.83
CA LEU A 103 -27.27 -20.19 13.25
C LEU A 103 -27.91 -20.07 11.86
N GLN A 104 -28.86 -19.14 11.72
CA GLN A 104 -29.56 -18.88 10.45
C GLN A 104 -28.60 -18.34 9.39
N ALA A 105 -27.66 -17.47 9.78
CA ALA A 105 -26.61 -16.95 8.90
C ALA A 105 -25.50 -18.00 8.58
N GLY A 106 -25.58 -19.20 9.15
CA GLY A 106 -24.57 -20.26 8.97
C GLY A 106 -23.22 -19.95 9.61
N ILE A 107 -23.17 -18.96 10.50
CA ILE A 107 -21.99 -18.59 11.29
C ILE A 107 -21.78 -19.61 12.39
N LEU A 108 -22.85 -19.97 13.10
CA LEU A 108 -22.87 -21.09 14.02
C LEU A 108 -23.49 -22.31 13.36
N VAL A 109 -23.05 -23.48 13.79
CA VAL A 109 -23.66 -24.77 13.43
C VAL A 109 -23.89 -25.59 14.68
N ARG A 110 -24.89 -26.48 14.65
CA ARG A 110 -25.05 -27.47 15.71
C ARG A 110 -23.98 -28.57 15.55
N ALA A 111 -23.41 -29.02 16.66
CA ALA A 111 -22.30 -29.98 16.66
C ALA A 111 -22.67 -31.35 16.06
N ASP A 112 -23.95 -31.71 16.03
CA ASP A 112 -24.50 -32.93 15.43
C ASP A 112 -24.69 -32.83 13.91
N ALA A 113 -24.94 -31.62 13.39
CA ALA A 113 -25.16 -31.34 11.98
C ALA A 113 -23.86 -31.18 11.17
N CYS A 114 -22.71 -30.98 11.83
CA CYS A 114 -21.42 -30.85 11.18
C CYS A 114 -20.43 -31.78 11.89
N PRO A 115 -19.93 -32.86 11.25
CA PRO A 115 -18.71 -33.48 11.74
C PRO A 115 -17.68 -32.37 11.68
N VAL A 116 -17.25 -31.85 12.84
CA VAL A 116 -16.24 -30.78 12.96
C VAL A 116 -15.15 -31.17 11.98
N ALA A 117 -15.10 -30.48 10.84
CA ALA A 117 -14.16 -30.83 9.80
C ALA A 117 -12.82 -30.70 10.51
N ALA A 118 -12.19 -31.86 10.77
CA ALA A 118 -10.95 -31.91 11.53
C ALA A 118 -10.10 -30.80 10.96
N GLU A 119 -9.60 -29.92 11.82
CA GLU A 119 -8.82 -28.73 11.48
C GLU A 119 -7.63 -29.12 10.58
N ARG A 120 -7.91 -29.39 9.31
CA ARG A 120 -7.04 -30.12 8.37
C ARG A 120 -6.02 -29.18 7.75
N HIS A 121 -6.08 -27.89 8.09
CA HIS A 121 -5.20 -26.84 7.59
C HIS A 121 -3.89 -26.71 8.38
N HIS A 122 -3.64 -27.56 9.39
CA HIS A 122 -2.42 -27.50 10.19
C HIS A 122 -1.18 -27.92 9.38
N ASN A 123 -0.49 -26.94 8.79
CA ASN A 123 0.87 -27.09 8.26
C ASN A 123 1.03 -28.17 7.17
N GLN A 124 -0.04 -28.50 6.46
CA GLN A 124 0.01 -29.43 5.32
C GLN A 124 0.64 -28.75 4.10
N PRO A 125 1.38 -29.48 3.25
CA PRO A 125 1.86 -28.97 1.97
C PRO A 125 0.70 -28.44 1.12
N MET A 126 0.91 -27.28 0.50
CA MET A 126 -0.04 -26.64 -0.42
C MET A 126 0.65 -26.35 -1.76
N PRO A 127 -0.11 -26.25 -2.87
CA PRO A 127 0.44 -25.79 -4.14
C PRO A 127 0.90 -24.33 -4.04
N SER A 128 1.72 -23.90 -5.01
CA SER A 128 2.06 -22.49 -5.14
C SER A 128 0.79 -21.67 -5.41
N PRO A 129 0.54 -20.59 -4.65
CA PRO A 129 -0.59 -19.71 -4.89
C PRO A 129 -0.28 -18.60 -5.90
N LEU A 130 0.99 -18.47 -6.31
CA LEU A 130 1.42 -17.44 -7.24
C LEU A 130 1.11 -17.85 -8.68
N PRO A 131 0.73 -16.90 -9.55
CA PRO A 131 0.66 -17.17 -10.98
C PRO A 131 2.05 -17.57 -11.52
N PRO A 132 2.16 -18.08 -12.76
CA PRO A 132 3.45 -18.27 -13.40
C PRO A 132 4.27 -16.97 -13.47
N ALA A 133 5.56 -17.06 -13.22
CA ALA A 133 6.48 -15.93 -13.28
C ALA A 133 6.60 -15.41 -14.72
N PRO A 134 6.48 -14.09 -14.95
CA PRO A 134 6.56 -13.54 -16.31
C PRO A 134 7.96 -13.61 -16.93
N LEU A 135 9.02 -13.53 -16.11
CA LEU A 135 10.40 -13.59 -16.58
C LEU A 135 11.04 -14.96 -16.30
N ASP A 136 11.86 -15.40 -17.26
CA ASP A 136 12.66 -16.62 -17.19
C ASP A 136 14.00 -16.44 -16.46
N ARG A 137 14.49 -15.19 -16.34
CA ARG A 137 15.76 -14.85 -15.69
C ARG A 137 15.65 -13.59 -14.84
N ALA A 138 16.45 -13.55 -13.77
CA ALA A 138 16.51 -12.39 -12.90
C ALA A 138 17.14 -11.19 -13.62
N ARG A 139 16.62 -10.00 -13.34
CA ARG A 139 17.08 -8.72 -13.90
C ARG A 139 17.64 -7.84 -12.79
N SER A 140 18.16 -6.69 -13.16
CA SER A 140 18.68 -5.70 -12.21
C SER A 140 18.32 -4.31 -12.68
N TRP A 141 18.10 -3.39 -11.73
CA TRP A 141 18.00 -1.97 -12.05
C TRP A 141 19.30 -1.38 -12.59
N MET A 142 20.45 -2.06 -12.43
CA MET A 142 21.70 -1.60 -13.07
C MET A 142 21.60 -1.59 -14.61
N ASP A 143 20.64 -2.35 -15.18
CA ASP A 143 20.26 -2.32 -16.60
C ASP A 143 18.93 -1.58 -16.83
N ALA A 144 18.65 -0.52 -16.06
CA ALA A 144 17.33 0.13 -16.00
C ALA A 144 16.75 0.50 -17.36
N GLU A 145 17.55 1.01 -18.31
CA GLU A 145 17.06 1.37 -19.64
C GLU A 145 16.45 0.16 -20.37
N SER A 146 17.21 -0.93 -20.48
CA SER A 146 16.75 -2.16 -21.12
C SER A 146 15.57 -2.78 -20.38
N LEU A 147 15.63 -2.84 -19.05
CA LEU A 147 14.58 -3.43 -18.24
C LEU A 147 13.27 -2.62 -18.33
N MET A 148 13.35 -1.29 -18.28
CA MET A 148 12.16 -0.43 -18.38
C MET A 148 11.56 -0.44 -19.78
N ARG A 149 12.39 -0.55 -20.82
CA ARG A 149 11.91 -0.76 -22.19
C ARG A 149 11.12 -2.06 -22.31
N GLU A 150 11.58 -3.14 -21.67
CA GLU A 150 10.88 -4.42 -21.66
C GLU A 150 9.56 -4.37 -20.85
N LEU A 151 9.59 -3.73 -19.68
CA LEU A 151 8.44 -3.70 -18.76
C LEU A 151 7.37 -2.68 -19.15
N THR A 152 7.77 -1.55 -19.75
CA THR A 152 6.90 -0.39 -19.99
C THR A 152 6.87 0.06 -21.45
N GLY A 153 7.68 -0.54 -22.32
CA GLY A 153 7.83 -0.16 -23.72
C GLY A 153 8.67 1.10 -23.96
N SER A 154 9.20 1.75 -22.91
CA SER A 154 10.08 2.92 -23.03
C SER A 154 11.19 2.95 -21.99
N GLU A 155 12.29 3.62 -22.32
CA GLU A 155 13.47 3.70 -21.45
C GLU A 155 13.34 4.79 -20.38
N ILE A 156 13.93 4.54 -19.22
CA ILE A 156 14.25 5.56 -18.24
C ILE A 156 15.75 5.52 -17.94
N ASP A 157 16.34 6.70 -17.78
CA ASP A 157 17.70 6.81 -17.28
C ASP A 157 17.76 6.29 -15.84
N LEU A 158 18.79 5.51 -15.50
CA LEU A 158 19.03 5.01 -14.14
C LEU A 158 19.14 6.15 -13.12
N ALA A 159 19.60 7.33 -13.53
CA ALA A 159 19.66 8.52 -12.68
C ALA A 159 18.27 9.00 -12.20
N TRP A 160 17.17 8.53 -12.80
CA TRP A 160 15.80 8.87 -12.42
C TRP A 160 15.01 7.72 -11.79
N LEU A 161 15.65 6.58 -11.51
CA LEU A 161 14.97 5.34 -11.07
C LEU A 161 14.02 5.56 -9.89
N GLU A 162 14.47 6.26 -8.85
CA GLU A 162 13.72 6.46 -7.61
C GLU A 162 12.48 7.36 -7.79
N THR A 163 12.31 8.00 -8.95
CA THR A 163 11.08 8.74 -9.31
C THR A 163 9.94 7.82 -9.76
N VAL A 164 10.26 6.60 -10.20
CA VAL A 164 9.26 5.63 -10.71
C VAL A 164 9.25 4.32 -9.93
N VAL A 165 10.32 4.01 -9.21
CA VAL A 165 10.41 2.89 -8.27
C VAL A 165 10.65 3.46 -6.88
N PRO A 166 9.64 3.47 -5.99
CA PRO A 166 9.82 3.97 -4.63
C PRO A 166 11.02 3.31 -3.94
N VAL A 167 11.75 4.06 -3.12
CA VAL A 167 13.01 3.60 -2.48
C VAL A 167 12.84 2.30 -1.68
N PHE A 168 11.68 2.12 -1.05
CA PHE A 168 11.32 0.91 -0.31
C PHE A 168 10.91 -0.26 -1.20
N ARG A 169 10.97 -0.13 -2.53
CA ARG A 169 10.74 -1.19 -3.52
C ARG A 169 11.94 -1.50 -4.39
N THR A 170 12.98 -0.67 -4.36
CA THR A 170 14.11 -0.80 -5.31
C THR A 170 14.86 -2.12 -5.15
N ALA A 171 14.94 -2.68 -3.95
CA ALA A 171 15.55 -3.99 -3.71
C ALA A 171 14.72 -5.18 -4.23
N HIS A 172 13.40 -5.02 -4.45
CA HIS A 172 12.48 -6.16 -4.50
C HIS A 172 12.84 -7.24 -5.53
N LEU A 173 13.29 -6.84 -6.73
CA LEU A 173 13.55 -7.77 -7.82
C LEU A 173 14.96 -8.39 -7.80
N PHE A 174 15.83 -7.92 -6.89
CA PHE A 174 17.15 -8.51 -6.73
C PHE A 174 17.04 -9.85 -6.00
N LEU A 175 17.94 -10.76 -6.34
CA LEU A 175 18.14 -12.02 -5.66
C LEU A 175 19.19 -11.88 -4.55
N ASP A 176 18.95 -12.57 -3.45
CA ASP A 176 19.98 -12.86 -2.45
C ASP A 176 20.80 -14.10 -2.83
N ARG A 177 21.80 -14.43 -1.99
CA ARG A 177 22.68 -15.59 -2.15
C ARG A 177 21.96 -16.95 -2.09
N ASP A 178 20.74 -16.98 -1.56
CA ASP A 178 19.89 -18.17 -1.57
C ASP A 178 19.06 -18.26 -2.87
N GLY A 179 19.28 -17.34 -3.82
CA GLY A 179 18.58 -17.28 -5.10
C GLY A 179 17.14 -16.77 -4.99
N ARG A 180 16.80 -16.05 -3.91
CA ARG A 180 15.43 -15.61 -3.63
C ARG A 180 15.30 -14.10 -3.83
N HIS A 181 14.18 -13.67 -4.41
CA HIS A 181 13.83 -12.26 -4.50
C HIS A 181 13.79 -11.62 -3.12
N VAL A 182 14.40 -10.44 -2.96
CA VAL A 182 14.31 -9.69 -1.70
C VAL A 182 12.84 -9.37 -1.39
N GLY A 183 12.04 -9.03 -2.41
CA GLY A 183 10.59 -8.81 -2.27
C GLY A 183 9.76 -10.09 -2.13
N GLU A 184 10.35 -11.29 -2.22
CA GLU A 184 9.66 -12.59 -2.20
C GLU A 184 8.48 -12.63 -3.20
N ALA A 185 7.29 -13.03 -2.74
CA ALA A 185 6.05 -13.03 -3.50
C ALA A 185 5.61 -11.63 -3.94
N ASN A 186 6.09 -10.58 -3.26
CA ASN A 186 5.77 -9.17 -3.53
C ASN A 186 6.88 -8.49 -4.37
N ALA A 187 7.68 -9.26 -5.13
CA ALA A 187 8.65 -8.73 -6.06
C ALA A 187 8.01 -7.62 -6.93
N PHE A 188 8.62 -6.42 -6.92
CA PHE A 188 8.13 -5.26 -7.64
C PHE A 188 9.09 -4.89 -8.78
N PRO A 189 8.56 -4.63 -9.99
CA PRO A 189 7.17 -4.88 -10.39
C PRO A 189 6.88 -6.38 -10.45
N ALA A 190 5.61 -6.77 -10.33
CA ALA A 190 5.22 -8.19 -10.43
C ALA A 190 5.63 -8.81 -11.78
N ALA A 191 5.66 -7.97 -12.83
CA ALA A 191 6.15 -8.31 -14.16
C ALA A 191 7.65 -8.68 -14.22
N ALA A 192 8.46 -8.34 -13.21
CA ALA A 192 9.87 -8.69 -13.13
C ALA A 192 10.16 -9.93 -12.28
N ARG A 193 9.12 -10.59 -11.73
CA ARG A 193 9.27 -11.80 -10.92
C ARG A 193 9.78 -12.98 -11.77
N THR A 194 10.61 -13.81 -11.17
CA THR A 194 11.06 -15.11 -11.70
C THR A 194 10.55 -16.25 -10.83
N GLU A 195 10.56 -17.47 -11.36
CA GLU A 195 10.22 -18.65 -10.56
C GLU A 195 11.26 -18.90 -9.47
N VAL A 196 10.79 -19.16 -8.25
CA VAL A 196 11.63 -19.50 -7.09
C VAL A 196 11.00 -20.70 -6.38
N PRO A 197 11.69 -21.85 -6.30
CA PRO A 197 11.20 -23.01 -5.55
C PRO A 197 10.85 -22.62 -4.11
N THR A 198 9.60 -22.88 -3.73
CA THR A 198 9.05 -22.44 -2.44
C THR A 198 8.17 -23.54 -1.86
N GLU A 199 8.42 -23.86 -0.58
CA GLU A 199 7.57 -24.75 0.20
C GLU A 199 6.41 -23.93 0.78
N TRP A 200 5.20 -24.20 0.27
CA TRP A 200 3.97 -23.59 0.72
C TRP A 200 3.24 -24.52 1.68
N ARG A 201 2.72 -23.97 2.78
CA ARG A 201 1.98 -24.75 3.78
C ARG A 201 0.77 -24.01 4.32
N GLY A 202 -0.24 -24.73 4.80
CA GLY A 202 -1.33 -24.14 5.57
C GLY A 202 -0.81 -23.46 6.85
N CYS A 203 -1.32 -22.26 7.14
CA CYS A 203 -0.84 -21.48 8.27
C CYS A 203 -1.51 -21.90 9.59
N PRO A 204 -0.72 -22.20 10.64
CA PRO A 204 -1.28 -22.62 11.93
C PRO A 204 -1.61 -21.44 12.86
N TYR A 205 -1.32 -20.19 12.48
CA TYR A 205 -1.53 -19.04 13.36
C TYR A 205 -3.00 -18.59 13.32
N PRO A 206 -3.60 -18.28 14.49
CA PRO A 206 -4.99 -17.81 14.55
C PRO A 206 -5.13 -16.40 13.95
N GLY A 207 -6.39 -15.98 13.83
CA GLY A 207 -6.79 -14.68 13.30
C GLY A 207 -6.82 -14.69 11.77
N ASN A 208 -6.56 -13.53 11.17
CA ASN A 208 -6.65 -13.32 9.73
C ASN A 208 -5.67 -14.17 8.89
N ARG A 209 -4.68 -14.80 9.55
CA ARG A 209 -3.73 -15.75 8.94
C ARG A 209 -4.25 -17.19 8.85
N TYR A 210 -5.30 -17.56 9.59
CA TYR A 210 -5.84 -18.92 9.56
C TYR A 210 -6.79 -19.07 8.38
N GLN A 211 -6.24 -19.09 7.16
CA GLN A 211 -7.01 -19.14 5.92
C GLN A 211 -6.91 -20.53 5.27
N PRO A 212 -8.05 -21.10 4.82
CA PRO A 212 -8.06 -22.46 4.26
C PRO A 212 -7.40 -22.55 2.87
N ASP A 213 -7.43 -21.46 2.12
CA ASP A 213 -7.04 -21.34 0.71
C ASP A 213 -5.73 -20.55 0.52
N LYS A 214 -5.33 -19.74 1.52
CA LYS A 214 -4.11 -18.92 1.45
C LYS A 214 -2.97 -19.53 2.26
N PRO A 215 -1.93 -20.10 1.62
CA PRO A 215 -0.80 -20.70 2.32
C PRO A 215 0.16 -19.64 2.89
N MET A 216 1.00 -20.06 3.82
CA MET A 216 2.20 -19.34 4.26
C MET A 216 3.44 -19.82 3.50
N ASN A 217 4.39 -18.92 3.26
CA ASN A 217 5.70 -19.24 2.71
C ASN A 217 6.62 -19.82 3.80
N MET A 218 6.67 -21.16 3.89
CA MET A 218 7.47 -21.84 4.91
C MET A 218 8.97 -21.73 4.63
N THR A 219 9.39 -21.65 3.37
CA THR A 219 10.81 -21.46 3.01
C THR A 219 11.34 -20.12 3.53
N ALA A 220 10.59 -19.03 3.33
CA ALA A 220 10.97 -17.71 3.84
C ALA A 220 11.04 -17.68 5.38
N LEU A 221 10.08 -18.33 6.07
CA LEU A 221 10.13 -18.44 7.53
C LEU A 221 11.38 -19.18 8.02
N LYS A 222 11.75 -20.29 7.37
CA LYS A 222 12.97 -21.04 7.71
C LYS A 222 14.23 -20.20 7.51
N ALA A 223 14.33 -19.49 6.38
CA ALA A 223 15.46 -18.60 6.09
C ALA A 223 15.56 -17.46 7.12
N MET A 224 14.44 -16.80 7.43
CA MET A 224 14.38 -15.74 8.44
C MET A 224 14.80 -16.22 9.82
N ARG A 225 14.33 -17.41 10.25
CA ARG A 225 14.73 -17.99 11.55
C ARG A 225 16.23 -18.30 11.61
N ALA A 226 16.83 -18.74 10.52
CA ALA A 226 18.26 -19.01 10.45
C ALA A 226 19.10 -17.73 10.63
N GLN A 227 18.58 -16.57 10.20
CA GLN A 227 19.30 -15.29 10.22
C GLN A 227 18.87 -14.35 11.36
N TRP A 228 17.92 -14.76 12.21
CA TRP A 228 17.22 -13.87 13.15
C TRP A 228 18.16 -13.08 14.06
N ARG A 229 19.16 -13.74 14.66
CA ARG A 229 20.06 -13.12 15.63
C ARG A 229 20.98 -12.08 14.98
N GLN A 230 21.50 -12.37 13.78
CA GLN A 230 22.25 -11.41 12.96
C GLN A 230 21.38 -10.22 12.56
N MET A 231 20.15 -10.47 12.09
CA MET A 231 19.20 -9.42 11.72
C MET A 231 18.90 -8.46 12.88
N MET A 232 18.63 -8.98 14.08
CA MET A 232 18.39 -8.14 15.25
C MET A 232 19.63 -7.36 15.66
N GLY A 233 20.83 -7.95 15.48
CA GLY A 233 22.10 -7.26 15.70
C GLY A 233 22.33 -6.06 14.76
N LEU A 234 21.77 -6.08 13.55
CA LEU A 234 21.82 -4.95 12.61
C LEU A 234 20.86 -3.81 12.98
N LEU A 235 19.70 -4.13 13.58
CA LEU A 235 18.67 -3.14 13.88
C LEU A 235 19.10 -2.10 14.91
N GLY A 236 19.85 -2.51 15.94
CA GLY A 236 20.33 -1.60 16.98
C GLY A 236 21.15 -0.42 16.42
N PRO A 237 22.24 -0.67 15.68
CA PRO A 237 23.01 0.38 15.01
C PRO A 237 22.18 1.28 14.08
N ILE A 238 21.27 0.71 13.28
CA ILE A 238 20.40 1.46 12.38
C ILE A 238 19.47 2.40 13.18
N ARG A 239 18.83 1.87 14.22
CA ARG A 239 17.97 2.64 15.13
C ARG A 239 18.72 3.80 15.77
N GLU A 240 19.92 3.55 16.30
CA GLU A 240 20.72 4.61 16.92
C GLU A 240 21.15 5.68 15.92
N ALA A 241 21.50 5.30 14.69
CA ALA A 241 21.78 6.26 13.62
C ALA A 241 20.57 7.11 13.26
N TYR A 242 19.38 6.52 13.17
CA TYR A 242 18.13 7.25 12.97
C TYR A 242 17.85 8.22 14.13
N LEU A 243 17.96 7.77 15.38
CA LEU A 243 17.67 8.59 16.56
C LEU A 243 18.68 9.73 16.78
N ARG A 244 19.88 9.68 16.17
CA ARG A 244 20.78 10.84 16.12
C ARG A 244 20.22 11.96 15.23
N ARG A 245 19.51 11.61 14.16
CA ARG A 245 18.89 12.56 13.22
C ARG A 245 17.52 13.04 13.70
N PHE A 246 16.79 12.17 14.40
CA PHE A 246 15.43 12.42 14.93
C PHE A 246 15.37 12.14 16.45
N PRO A 247 16.05 12.95 17.29
CA PRO A 247 16.12 12.72 18.73
C PRO A 247 14.77 12.77 19.44
N GLU A 248 13.80 13.50 18.90
CA GLU A 248 12.43 13.59 19.41
C GLU A 248 11.72 12.23 19.48
N ALA A 249 12.04 11.29 18.58
CA ALA A 249 11.43 9.97 18.56
C ALA A 249 11.77 9.13 19.82
N ARG A 250 12.81 9.52 20.59
CA ARG A 250 13.10 8.90 21.90
C ARG A 250 12.02 9.17 22.95
N GLN A 251 11.23 10.22 22.77
CA GLN A 251 10.15 10.60 23.69
C GLN A 251 8.84 9.87 23.37
N GLY A 252 8.74 9.31 22.17
CA GLY A 252 7.57 8.60 21.70
C GLY A 252 7.61 8.41 20.19
N TRP A 253 7.20 7.23 19.74
CA TRP A 253 7.09 6.93 18.31
C TRP A 253 5.78 7.49 17.75
N THR A 254 5.87 8.06 16.55
CA THR A 254 4.69 8.43 15.76
C THR A 254 4.64 7.57 14.50
N VAL A 255 3.49 7.51 13.84
CA VAL A 255 3.33 6.77 12.58
C VAL A 255 4.43 7.17 11.58
N ALA A 256 4.69 8.47 11.42
CA ALA A 256 5.70 8.96 10.48
C ALA A 256 7.14 8.67 10.93
N HIS A 257 7.43 8.64 12.23
CA HIS A 257 8.74 8.18 12.71
C HIS A 257 9.01 6.74 12.30
N VAL A 258 8.04 5.84 12.50
CA VAL A 258 8.21 4.42 12.19
C VAL A 258 8.23 4.18 10.68
N GLU A 259 7.43 4.89 9.88
CA GLU A 259 7.52 4.86 8.41
C GLU A 259 8.93 5.25 7.94
N ARG A 260 9.47 6.37 8.41
CA ARG A 260 10.83 6.81 8.03
C ARG A 260 11.91 5.83 8.49
N LEU A 261 11.82 5.35 9.72
CA LEU A 261 12.80 4.40 10.28
C LEU A 261 12.82 3.10 9.49
N THR A 262 11.66 2.55 9.17
CA THR A 262 11.58 1.32 8.37
C THR A 262 12.17 1.54 6.98
N VAL A 263 11.88 2.66 6.31
CA VAL A 263 12.53 2.98 5.02
C VAL A 263 14.05 3.09 5.16
N CYS A 264 14.59 3.62 6.26
CA CYS A 264 16.03 3.65 6.50
C CYS A 264 16.64 2.23 6.66
N VAL A 265 15.92 1.31 7.29
CA VAL A 265 16.33 -0.11 7.39
C VAL A 265 16.29 -0.77 6.01
N LEU A 266 15.25 -0.56 5.22
CA LEU A 266 15.11 -1.07 3.84
C LEU A 266 16.17 -0.50 2.90
N ALA A 267 16.62 0.73 3.14
CA ALA A 267 17.58 1.43 2.31
C ALA A 267 18.98 0.82 2.34
N LEU A 268 19.37 0.13 3.42
CA LEU A 268 20.71 -0.48 3.54
C LEU A 268 20.98 -1.52 2.43
N PRO A 269 20.20 -2.60 2.27
CA PRO A 269 20.38 -3.53 1.16
C PRO A 269 20.21 -2.84 -0.21
N SER A 270 19.24 -1.93 -0.36
CA SER A 270 19.05 -1.21 -1.62
C SER A 270 20.27 -0.40 -2.03
N TYR A 271 20.87 0.36 -1.10
CA TYR A 271 22.06 1.17 -1.33
C TYR A 271 23.25 0.30 -1.78
N LEU A 272 23.48 -0.82 -1.09
CA LEU A 272 24.54 -1.76 -1.44
C LEU A 272 24.42 -2.26 -2.88
N MET A 273 23.21 -2.56 -3.34
CA MET A 273 22.96 -3.08 -4.70
C MET A 273 22.96 -1.99 -5.78
N LEU A 274 22.68 -0.73 -5.42
CA LEU A 274 22.44 0.36 -6.38
C LEU A 274 23.55 1.40 -6.51
N ARG A 275 24.52 1.41 -5.60
CA ARG A 275 25.71 2.27 -5.74
C ARG A 275 26.56 1.79 -6.93
N PHE A 276 27.02 2.73 -7.73
CA PHE A 276 27.65 2.45 -9.02
C PHE A 276 29.15 2.11 -8.90
N ASP A 277 29.81 2.62 -7.86
CA ASP A 277 31.25 2.43 -7.63
C ASP A 277 31.59 0.99 -7.21
N ARG A 278 30.75 0.38 -6.36
CA ARG A 278 30.94 -0.99 -5.88
C ARG A 278 29.61 -1.67 -5.55
N PRO A 279 28.73 -1.92 -6.54
CA PRO A 279 27.46 -2.58 -6.30
C PRO A 279 27.68 -4.00 -5.79
N THR A 280 26.86 -4.42 -4.82
CA THR A 280 26.65 -5.85 -4.56
C THR A 280 25.94 -6.44 -5.77
N ALA A 281 26.54 -7.45 -6.39
CA ALA A 281 25.97 -8.06 -7.58
C ALA A 281 24.63 -8.75 -7.27
N ASN A 282 23.77 -8.84 -8.29
CA ASN A 282 22.50 -9.53 -8.17
C ASN A 282 22.72 -11.03 -7.90
N GLY A 283 22.17 -11.56 -6.82
CA GLY A 283 22.44 -12.92 -6.33
C GLY A 283 23.56 -13.01 -5.28
N ASP A 284 24.26 -11.91 -4.97
CA ASP A 284 25.35 -11.93 -3.97
C ASP A 284 24.96 -11.32 -2.61
N LEU A 285 23.78 -10.70 -2.50
CA LEU A 285 23.32 -10.06 -1.26
C LEU A 285 23.23 -11.08 -0.12
N HIS A 286 23.80 -10.73 1.04
CA HIS A 286 23.76 -11.58 2.23
C HIS A 286 22.30 -11.89 2.65
N PRO A 287 21.93 -13.16 2.88
CA PRO A 287 20.56 -13.56 3.23
C PRO A 287 19.98 -12.85 4.46
N ALA A 288 20.79 -12.49 5.46
CA ALA A 288 20.33 -11.70 6.60
C ALA A 288 19.81 -10.30 6.20
N LEU A 289 20.45 -9.62 5.24
CA LEU A 289 19.99 -8.31 4.77
C LEU A 289 18.68 -8.44 3.97
N SER A 290 18.58 -9.49 3.15
CA SER A 290 17.36 -9.82 2.41
C SER A 290 16.18 -10.14 3.35
N ASN A 291 16.40 -10.96 4.38
CA ASN A 291 15.35 -11.27 5.37
C ASN A 291 15.01 -10.09 6.29
N LEU A 292 16.00 -9.24 6.62
CA LEU A 292 15.75 -7.98 7.32
C LEU A 292 14.86 -7.05 6.52
N PHE A 293 15.09 -6.96 5.20
CA PHE A 293 14.22 -6.23 4.30
C PHE A 293 12.78 -6.76 4.38
N ARG A 294 12.58 -8.06 4.19
CA ARG A 294 11.24 -8.69 4.15
C ARG A 294 10.40 -8.43 5.40
N VAL A 295 10.98 -8.61 6.59
CA VAL A 295 10.24 -8.39 7.85
C VAL A 295 9.95 -6.92 8.09
N THR A 296 10.90 -6.05 7.75
CA THR A 296 10.75 -4.60 7.88
C THR A 296 9.71 -4.05 6.92
N ASP A 297 9.65 -4.59 5.70
CA ASP A 297 8.73 -4.12 4.67
C ASP A 297 7.26 -4.33 5.07
N GLY A 298 6.97 -5.41 5.81
CA GLY A 298 5.66 -5.62 6.43
C GLY A 298 5.28 -4.52 7.42
N LEU A 299 6.22 -4.06 8.26
CA LEU A 299 5.96 -2.95 9.18
C LEU A 299 5.78 -1.62 8.43
N ARG A 300 6.60 -1.37 7.40
CA ARG A 300 6.48 -0.22 6.50
C ARG A 300 5.12 -0.23 5.79
N MET A 301 4.61 -1.38 5.35
CA MET A 301 3.24 -1.51 4.82
C MET A 301 2.18 -1.10 5.84
N THR A 302 2.32 -1.51 7.09
CA THR A 302 1.38 -1.13 8.15
C THR A 302 1.38 0.38 8.39
N MET A 303 2.54 1.02 8.47
CA MET A 303 2.62 2.48 8.68
C MET A 303 2.09 3.24 7.47
N HIS A 304 2.45 2.80 6.26
CA HIS A 304 1.90 3.34 5.03
C HIS A 304 0.37 3.20 4.96
N HIS A 305 -0.17 2.07 5.40
CA HIS A 305 -1.62 1.85 5.44
C HIS A 305 -2.30 2.83 6.40
N MET A 306 -1.76 3.01 7.61
CA MET A 306 -2.24 3.99 8.58
C MET A 306 -2.26 5.42 8.00
N LEU A 307 -1.25 5.81 7.22
CA LEU A 307 -1.14 7.15 6.65
C LEU A 307 -2.05 7.40 5.43
N PHE A 308 -2.43 6.34 4.69
CA PHE A 308 -2.93 6.51 3.33
C PHE A 308 -4.20 5.74 2.97
N VAL A 309 -4.65 4.77 3.77
CA VAL A 309 -5.74 3.88 3.38
C VAL A 309 -6.97 4.04 4.31
N PRO A 310 -8.10 4.58 3.80
CA PRO A 310 -9.28 4.88 4.60
C PRO A 310 -10.39 3.79 4.51
N LEU A 311 -10.05 2.50 4.55
CA LEU A 311 -11.04 1.42 4.32
C LEU A 311 -11.73 0.89 5.58
N PHE A 312 -10.98 0.63 6.67
CA PHE A 312 -11.53 0.05 7.90
C PHE A 312 -11.35 0.96 9.12
N GLU A 313 -10.31 1.78 9.10
CA GLU A 313 -10.01 2.78 10.12
C GLU A 313 -9.70 4.13 9.44
N PRO A 314 -9.99 5.28 10.09
CA PRO A 314 -9.56 6.58 9.59
C PRO A 314 -8.05 6.64 9.37
N MET A 315 -7.62 7.43 8.39
CA MET A 315 -6.18 7.68 8.20
C MET A 315 -5.63 8.45 9.40
N HIS A 316 -4.44 8.06 9.84
CA HIS A 316 -3.73 8.68 10.94
C HIS A 316 -2.88 9.86 10.44
N ALA A 317 -2.86 10.94 11.22
CA ALA A 317 -1.93 12.03 10.99
C ALA A 317 -0.46 11.58 11.21
N PRO A 318 0.53 12.22 10.56
CA PRO A 318 1.95 11.87 10.71
C PRO A 318 2.47 11.84 12.15
N ASP A 319 1.93 12.72 13.00
CA ASP A 319 2.29 12.89 14.40
C ASP A 319 1.49 12.01 15.37
N ALA A 320 0.56 11.19 14.86
CA ALA A 320 -0.22 10.27 15.68
C ALA A 320 0.69 9.28 16.41
N PRO A 321 0.57 9.12 17.74
CA PRO A 321 1.43 8.24 18.51
C PRO A 321 1.14 6.76 18.21
N VAL A 322 2.21 5.95 18.21
CA VAL A 322 2.12 4.49 18.02
C VAL A 322 2.99 3.75 19.02
N THR A 323 2.55 2.55 19.41
CA THR A 323 3.30 1.59 20.22
C THR A 323 3.37 0.25 19.48
N PRO A 324 4.31 -0.65 19.84
CA PRO A 324 4.33 -2.01 19.29
C PRO A 324 2.97 -2.73 19.33
N GLU A 325 2.23 -2.60 20.45
CA GLU A 325 0.92 -3.22 20.63
C GLU A 325 -0.11 -2.63 19.69
N HIS A 326 -0.12 -1.29 19.55
CA HIS A 326 -1.03 -0.60 18.63
C HIS A 326 -0.77 -1.05 17.18
N ILE A 327 0.49 -1.10 16.76
CA ILE A 327 0.90 -1.52 15.41
C ILE A 327 0.42 -2.95 15.12
N LEU A 328 0.69 -3.88 16.03
CA LEU A 328 0.29 -5.29 15.88
C LEU A 328 -1.23 -5.44 15.84
N ALA A 329 -1.94 -4.74 16.70
CA ALA A 329 -3.40 -4.77 16.72
C ALA A 329 -4.00 -4.17 15.44
N TYR A 330 -3.45 -3.06 14.94
CA TYR A 330 -3.88 -2.46 13.68
C TYR A 330 -3.67 -3.42 12.50
N ALA A 331 -2.50 -4.06 12.41
CA ALA A 331 -2.21 -5.01 11.34
C ALA A 331 -3.16 -6.22 11.33
N GLU A 332 -3.57 -6.69 12.50
CA GLU A 332 -4.56 -7.77 12.63
C GLU A 332 -5.95 -7.29 12.17
N ARG A 333 -6.43 -6.15 12.69
CA ARG A 333 -7.74 -5.55 12.37
C ARG A 333 -7.90 -5.15 10.91
N ASN A 334 -6.84 -4.70 10.26
CA ASN A 334 -6.85 -4.22 8.88
C ASN A 334 -6.39 -5.30 7.88
N PHE A 335 -6.43 -6.59 8.28
CA PHE A 335 -6.14 -7.72 7.39
C PHE A 335 -4.73 -7.70 6.75
N LEU A 336 -3.77 -7.02 7.38
CA LEU A 336 -2.43 -6.79 6.80
C LEU A 336 -1.47 -7.98 6.93
N PHE A 337 -1.90 -9.06 7.58
CA PHE A 337 -1.15 -10.32 7.60
C PHE A 337 -1.53 -11.25 6.45
N HIS A 338 -2.35 -10.83 5.49
CA HIS A 338 -2.54 -11.61 4.27
C HIS A 338 -2.64 -10.74 3.02
N SER A 339 -2.55 -11.40 1.89
CA SER A 339 -2.65 -10.84 0.55
C SER A 339 -3.66 -11.65 -0.26
N GLU A 340 -3.75 -11.39 -1.56
CA GLU A 340 -4.46 -12.25 -2.50
C GLU A 340 -3.87 -13.67 -2.53
N HIS A 341 -2.54 -13.79 -2.49
CA HIS A 341 -1.85 -15.06 -2.74
C HIS A 341 -1.49 -15.84 -1.47
N GLY A 342 -1.44 -15.22 -0.30
CA GLY A 342 -0.93 -15.92 0.88
C GLY A 342 -1.01 -15.12 2.16
N VAL A 343 -0.60 -15.76 3.24
CA VAL A 343 -0.57 -15.17 4.58
C VAL A 343 0.87 -15.00 5.09
N CYS A 344 1.03 -14.08 6.02
CA CYS A 344 2.28 -13.81 6.73
C CYS A 344 2.69 -15.06 7.52
N ALA A 345 3.90 -15.56 7.24
CA ALA A 345 4.46 -16.72 7.92
C ALA A 345 5.09 -16.38 9.29
N GLY A 346 5.21 -15.10 9.65
CA GLY A 346 5.86 -14.65 10.88
C GLY A 346 5.04 -15.04 12.13
N PRO A 347 5.60 -15.85 13.07
CA PRO A 347 4.97 -16.09 14.35
C PRO A 347 4.85 -14.78 15.14
N ARG A 348 3.77 -14.63 15.91
CA ARG A 348 3.52 -13.43 16.74
C ARG A 348 4.72 -13.03 17.60
N PHE A 349 5.34 -14.00 18.28
CA PHE A 349 6.47 -13.70 19.16
C PHE A 349 7.67 -13.10 18.40
N MET A 350 7.92 -13.47 17.14
CA MET A 350 9.00 -12.89 16.33
C MET A 350 8.66 -11.45 15.92
N ILE A 351 7.39 -11.16 15.64
CA ILE A 351 6.92 -9.81 15.35
C ILE A 351 7.09 -8.91 16.58
N GLU A 352 6.67 -9.39 17.75
CA GLU A 352 6.87 -8.69 19.03
C GLU A 352 8.36 -8.45 19.31
N ASP A 353 9.20 -9.46 19.07
CA ASP A 353 10.66 -9.38 19.27
C ASP A 353 11.31 -8.36 18.33
N PHE A 354 10.91 -8.33 17.05
CA PHE A 354 11.35 -7.35 16.07
C PHE A 354 10.96 -5.92 16.47
N LEU A 355 9.70 -5.72 16.87
CA LEU A 355 9.21 -4.40 17.30
C LEU A 355 9.93 -3.92 18.56
N ALA A 356 10.16 -4.81 19.54
CA ALA A 356 10.88 -4.46 20.76
C ALA A 356 12.33 -4.04 20.48
N VAL A 357 13.02 -4.72 19.55
CA VAL A 357 14.38 -4.33 19.15
C VAL A 357 14.36 -3.00 18.40
N LEU A 358 13.48 -2.84 17.41
CA LEU A 358 13.45 -1.68 16.54
C LEU A 358 12.98 -0.40 17.26
N LEU A 359 11.93 -0.49 18.07
CA LEU A 359 11.29 0.66 18.70
C LEU A 359 11.82 0.90 20.12
N ASP A 360 11.91 -0.15 20.93
CA ASP A 360 12.31 -0.01 22.35
C ASP A 360 13.83 -0.13 22.56
N GLY A 361 14.56 -0.63 21.56
CA GLY A 361 16.00 -0.92 21.70
C GLY A 361 16.27 -2.11 22.62
N ALA A 362 15.28 -2.99 22.82
CA ALA A 362 15.40 -4.16 23.66
C ALA A 362 16.27 -5.24 23.01
N ALA A 363 16.83 -6.13 23.83
CA ALA A 363 17.46 -7.35 23.31
C ALA A 363 16.37 -8.34 22.86
N PRO A 364 16.59 -9.09 21.76
CA PRO A 364 15.64 -10.10 21.34
C PRO A 364 15.62 -11.27 22.34
N ARG A 365 14.49 -11.99 22.44
CA ARG A 365 14.30 -13.14 23.35
C ARG A 365 15.34 -14.25 23.14
N SER A 366 15.84 -14.37 21.90
CA SER A 366 16.89 -15.33 21.53
C SER A 366 18.32 -14.84 21.78
N GLY A 367 18.48 -13.60 22.23
CA GLY A 367 19.76 -12.91 22.35
C GLY A 367 20.37 -12.55 20.99
N PHE A 368 21.39 -11.71 21.01
CA PHE A 368 22.22 -11.43 19.83
C PHE A 368 23.23 -12.55 19.60
N ASP A 369 23.74 -12.67 18.38
CA ASP A 369 24.94 -13.48 18.15
C ASP A 369 26.15 -12.83 18.82
N ALA A 370 27.12 -13.65 19.24
CA ALA A 370 28.32 -13.17 19.91
C ALA A 370 29.19 -12.29 18.99
N MET A 371 29.12 -12.52 17.68
CA MET A 371 29.78 -11.73 16.65
C MET A 371 28.83 -11.53 15.46
N ILE A 372 28.85 -10.31 14.92
CA ILE A 372 28.21 -10.01 13.64
C ILE A 372 29.11 -10.54 12.52
N ASP A 373 28.51 -11.14 11.50
CA ASP A 373 29.25 -11.60 10.30
C ASP A 373 30.08 -10.44 9.71
N PRO A 374 31.35 -10.65 9.31
CA PRO A 374 32.18 -9.58 8.76
C PRO A 374 31.57 -8.84 7.57
N GLU A 375 30.81 -9.51 6.70
CA GLU A 375 30.12 -8.89 5.57
C GLU A 375 29.01 -7.94 6.06
N LEU A 376 28.29 -8.34 7.11
CA LEU A 376 27.26 -7.53 7.75
C LEU A 376 27.85 -6.34 8.53
N ALA A 377 29.00 -6.53 9.17
CA ALA A 377 29.75 -5.44 9.77
C ALA A 377 30.21 -4.41 8.72
N ALA A 378 30.73 -4.89 7.58
CA ALA A 378 31.11 -4.01 6.46
C ALA A 378 29.91 -3.29 5.84
N ALA A 379 28.71 -3.89 5.87
CA ALA A 379 27.48 -3.18 5.49
C ALA A 379 27.15 -2.04 6.47
N LEU A 380 27.34 -2.25 7.79
CA LEU A 380 27.14 -1.22 8.81
C LEU A 380 28.14 -0.06 8.68
N ASP A 381 29.34 -0.28 8.15
CA ASP A 381 30.28 0.80 7.84
C ASP A 381 29.74 1.78 6.77
N LEU A 382 28.74 1.35 6.00
CA LEU A 382 28.05 2.13 4.97
C LEU A 382 26.67 2.65 5.44
N LEU A 383 26.43 2.63 6.75
CA LEU A 383 25.12 2.97 7.31
C LEU A 383 24.70 4.42 7.04
N GLU A 384 25.59 5.39 7.26
CA GLU A 384 25.26 6.81 7.06
C GLU A 384 24.85 7.15 5.61
N PRO A 385 25.61 6.76 4.56
CA PRO A 385 25.16 7.00 3.19
C PRO A 385 23.92 6.18 2.82
N ALA A 386 23.70 4.99 3.40
CA ALA A 386 22.46 4.25 3.21
C ALA A 386 21.24 4.96 3.83
N LEU A 387 21.38 5.57 5.01
CA LEU A 387 20.33 6.40 5.60
C LEU A 387 20.03 7.62 4.75
N ASP A 388 21.05 8.30 4.22
CA ASP A 388 20.85 9.41 3.29
C ASP A 388 20.10 8.97 2.04
N TYR A 389 20.43 7.78 1.51
CA TYR A 389 19.72 7.18 0.38
C TYR A 389 18.24 6.94 0.71
N GLY A 390 17.95 6.35 1.87
CA GLY A 390 16.58 6.12 2.33
C GLY A 390 15.77 7.40 2.46
N LEU A 391 16.33 8.43 3.12
CA LEU A 391 15.65 9.71 3.33
C LEU A 391 15.47 10.50 2.03
N LEU A 392 16.48 10.59 1.16
CA LEU A 392 16.34 11.26 -0.14
C LEU A 392 15.38 10.52 -1.07
N GLY A 393 15.38 9.18 -1.02
CA GLY A 393 14.43 8.36 -1.76
C GLY A 393 13.00 8.55 -1.29
N LEU A 394 12.79 8.64 0.04
CA LEU A 394 11.48 8.93 0.62
C LEU A 394 11.03 10.37 0.36
N GLN A 395 11.96 11.33 0.38
CA GLN A 395 11.71 12.71 -0.06
C GLN A 395 11.26 12.75 -1.53
N THR A 396 11.92 11.99 -2.41
CA THR A 396 11.51 11.85 -3.81
C THR A 396 10.10 11.27 -3.93
N PHE A 397 9.79 10.21 -3.17
CA PHE A 397 8.46 9.60 -3.14
C PHE A 397 7.41 10.64 -2.75
N GLY A 398 7.61 11.35 -1.63
CA GLY A 398 6.71 12.43 -1.19
C GLY A 398 6.50 13.49 -2.27
N THR A 399 7.58 13.97 -2.90
CA THR A 399 7.51 14.96 -3.99
C THR A 399 6.72 14.44 -5.19
N VAL A 400 7.08 13.29 -5.75
CA VAL A 400 6.47 12.78 -6.98
C VAL A 400 5.00 12.41 -6.77
N PHE A 401 4.64 11.82 -5.64
CA PHE A 401 3.28 11.34 -5.39
C PHE A 401 2.27 12.45 -5.10
N THR A 402 2.70 13.71 -4.89
CA THR A 402 1.79 14.87 -4.91
C THR A 402 1.15 15.12 -6.29
N LEU A 403 1.72 14.54 -7.36
CA LEU A 403 1.15 14.61 -8.70
C LEU A 403 -0.27 14.03 -8.76
N TRP A 404 -0.53 12.95 -8.03
CA TRP A 404 -1.79 12.22 -8.13
C TRP A 404 -2.98 12.95 -7.49
N PRO A 405 -2.88 13.50 -6.26
CA PRO A 405 -3.89 14.43 -5.74
C PRO A 405 -4.12 15.65 -6.65
N ALA A 406 -3.05 16.21 -7.23
CA ALA A 406 -3.18 17.33 -8.17
C ALA A 406 -3.95 16.94 -9.45
N MET A 407 -3.66 15.77 -10.01
CA MET A 407 -4.37 15.24 -11.17
C MET A 407 -5.84 14.93 -10.84
N ALA A 408 -6.11 14.35 -9.67
CA ALA A 408 -7.46 14.10 -9.19
C ALA A 408 -8.30 15.38 -9.07
N ARG A 409 -7.73 16.46 -8.50
CA ARG A 409 -8.40 17.78 -8.45
C ARG A 409 -8.61 18.37 -9.84
N CYS A 410 -7.67 18.18 -10.76
CA CYS A 410 -7.84 18.58 -12.15
C CYS A 410 -9.05 17.87 -12.77
N TYR A 411 -9.15 16.55 -12.64
CA TYR A 411 -10.30 15.78 -13.12
C TYR A 411 -11.63 16.24 -12.49
N ALA A 412 -11.67 16.47 -11.17
CA ALA A 412 -12.87 16.95 -10.48
C ALA A 412 -13.35 18.31 -11.02
N ARG A 413 -12.43 19.28 -11.17
CA ARG A 413 -12.74 20.61 -11.70
C ARG A 413 -13.16 20.57 -13.16
N LEU A 414 -12.52 19.72 -13.97
CA LEU A 414 -12.91 19.52 -15.37
C LEU A 414 -14.33 18.95 -15.46
N HIS A 415 -14.66 17.98 -14.61
CA HIS A 415 -16.00 17.40 -14.55
C HIS A 415 -17.06 18.45 -14.20
N GLU A 416 -16.83 19.30 -13.19
CA GLU A 416 -17.74 20.38 -12.80
C GLU A 416 -18.00 21.38 -13.95
N VAL A 417 -16.92 21.84 -14.60
CA VAL A 417 -17.01 22.84 -15.69
C VAL A 417 -17.69 22.25 -16.93
N LEU A 418 -17.44 20.99 -17.26
CA LEU A 418 -18.07 20.32 -18.39
C LEU A 418 -19.55 20.01 -18.14
N ALA A 419 -19.92 19.65 -16.90
CA ALA A 419 -21.32 19.40 -16.51
C ALA A 419 -22.20 20.67 -16.61
N GLY A 420 -21.61 21.86 -16.43
CA GLY A 420 -22.30 23.14 -16.67
C GLY A 420 -22.52 23.48 -18.15
N GLY A 421 -21.93 22.73 -19.08
CA GLY A 421 -22.02 22.97 -20.52
C GLY A 421 -23.35 22.49 -21.13
N THR A 422 -24.07 23.37 -21.83
CA THR A 422 -25.37 23.04 -22.47
C THR A 422 -25.24 22.34 -23.83
N ARG A 423 -24.02 21.99 -24.26
CA ARG A 423 -23.75 21.52 -25.63
C ARG A 423 -23.55 20.00 -25.71
N PRO A 424 -23.99 19.34 -26.80
CA PRO A 424 -23.85 17.88 -26.95
C PRO A 424 -22.40 17.37 -26.85
N VAL A 425 -21.42 18.10 -27.40
CA VAL A 425 -20.00 17.69 -27.36
C VAL A 425 -19.42 17.82 -25.95
N ALA A 426 -19.76 18.90 -25.24
CA ALA A 426 -19.37 19.07 -23.84
C ALA A 426 -20.02 17.99 -22.95
N ALA A 427 -21.28 17.62 -23.23
CA ALA A 427 -21.99 16.55 -22.53
C ALA A 427 -21.35 15.17 -22.78
N ALA A 428 -20.94 14.86 -24.01
CA ALA A 428 -20.24 13.59 -24.30
C ALA A 428 -18.87 13.50 -23.60
N MET A 429 -18.14 14.63 -23.53
CA MET A 429 -16.90 14.69 -22.75
C MET A 429 -17.17 14.59 -21.25
N ALA A 430 -18.22 15.23 -20.75
CA ALA A 430 -18.66 15.09 -19.36
C ALA A 430 -18.96 13.62 -19.02
N GLU A 431 -19.72 12.90 -19.86
CA GLU A 431 -20.03 11.47 -19.69
C GLU A 431 -18.76 10.60 -19.65
N ARG A 432 -17.79 10.87 -20.52
CA ARG A 432 -16.49 10.18 -20.47
C ARG A 432 -15.75 10.46 -19.16
N PHE A 433 -15.77 11.70 -18.68
CA PHE A 433 -15.13 12.09 -17.43
C PHE A 433 -15.87 11.57 -16.19
N VAL A 434 -17.19 11.38 -16.26
CA VAL A 434 -17.97 10.68 -15.22
C VAL A 434 -17.41 9.28 -15.00
N GLY A 435 -17.21 8.49 -16.05
CA GLY A 435 -16.63 7.15 -15.91
C GLY A 435 -15.22 7.15 -15.30
N HIS A 436 -14.41 8.16 -15.61
CA HIS A 436 -13.09 8.34 -14.97
C HIS A 436 -13.21 8.75 -13.50
N PHE A 437 -14.16 9.62 -13.17
CA PHE A 437 -14.40 10.09 -11.80
C PHE A 437 -15.04 9.03 -10.92
N ASP A 438 -15.91 8.18 -11.47
CA ASP A 438 -16.47 7.01 -10.79
C ASP A 438 -15.35 6.00 -10.48
N ALA A 439 -14.46 5.76 -11.46
CA ALA A 439 -13.26 4.94 -11.22
C ALA A 439 -12.35 5.56 -10.15
N LEU A 440 -12.18 6.89 -10.14
CA LEU A 440 -11.47 7.61 -9.08
C LEU A 440 -12.16 7.41 -7.73
N SER A 441 -13.49 7.53 -7.68
CA SER A 441 -14.28 7.50 -6.45
C SER A 441 -14.37 6.10 -5.83
N HIS A 442 -14.38 5.05 -6.66
CA HIS A 442 -14.53 3.67 -6.20
C HIS A 442 -13.21 2.89 -6.09
N ARG A 443 -12.17 3.27 -6.86
CA ARG A 443 -10.91 2.51 -6.91
C ARG A 443 -9.74 3.28 -6.32
N SER A 444 -9.77 4.61 -6.31
CA SER A 444 -8.66 5.41 -5.79
C SER A 444 -8.96 5.91 -4.37
N PHE A 445 -7.94 5.95 -3.53
CA PHE A 445 -7.98 6.60 -2.22
C PHE A 445 -7.80 8.13 -2.34
N LEU A 446 -8.37 8.72 -3.40
CA LEU A 446 -8.33 10.14 -3.74
C LEU A 446 -9.72 10.73 -4.02
N ALA A 447 -10.80 10.00 -3.71
CA ALA A 447 -12.18 10.37 -4.00
C ALA A 447 -12.60 11.74 -3.42
N SER A 448 -12.34 11.97 -2.13
CA SER A 448 -12.75 13.19 -1.44
C SER A 448 -11.62 14.22 -1.33
N GLU A 449 -12.00 15.49 -1.15
CA GLU A 449 -11.04 16.57 -0.91
C GLU A 449 -10.33 16.40 0.44
N ASP A 450 -11.02 15.90 1.44
CA ASP A 450 -10.43 15.60 2.75
C ASP A 450 -9.31 14.57 2.63
N TRP A 451 -9.49 13.52 1.81
CA TRP A 451 -8.44 12.51 1.60
C TRP A 451 -7.25 13.08 0.83
N ARG A 452 -7.49 13.94 -0.17
CA ARG A 452 -6.42 14.60 -0.92
C ARG A 452 -5.63 15.56 -0.04
N THR A 453 -6.31 16.36 0.78
CA THR A 453 -5.69 17.28 1.75
C THR A 453 -4.90 16.52 2.81
N HIS A 454 -5.44 15.42 3.33
CA HIS A 454 -4.72 14.56 4.27
C HIS A 454 -3.42 14.03 3.66
N ARG A 455 -3.48 13.51 2.43
CA ARG A 455 -2.29 13.03 1.71
C ARG A 455 -1.24 14.11 1.52
N GLU A 456 -1.65 15.33 1.18
CA GLU A 456 -0.73 16.47 1.06
C GLU A 456 -0.04 16.77 2.39
N ALA A 457 -0.77 16.75 3.52
CA ALA A 457 -0.16 16.93 4.83
C ALA A 457 0.86 15.83 5.16
N VAL A 458 0.58 14.57 4.79
CA VAL A 458 1.54 13.47 4.95
C VAL A 458 2.77 13.67 4.05
N TYR A 459 2.60 14.09 2.79
CA TYR A 459 3.72 14.36 1.90
C TYR A 459 4.54 15.58 2.33
N ASP A 460 3.90 16.61 2.91
CA ASP A 460 4.57 17.77 3.50
C ASP A 460 5.48 17.35 4.66
N ASP A 461 4.96 16.57 5.62
CA ASP A 461 5.76 16.02 6.73
C ASP A 461 6.91 15.15 6.21
N MET A 462 6.62 14.23 5.29
CA MET A 462 7.61 13.32 4.73
C MET A 462 8.73 14.09 4.02
N PHE A 463 8.40 15.07 3.19
CA PHE A 463 9.38 15.90 2.48
C PHE A 463 10.25 16.70 3.47
N ALA A 464 9.61 17.37 4.42
CA ALA A 464 10.27 18.27 5.35
C ALA A 464 11.16 17.52 6.36
N ALA A 465 10.67 16.42 6.92
CA ALA A 465 11.42 15.60 7.87
C ALA A 465 12.62 14.90 7.20
N CYS A 466 12.46 14.43 5.95
CA CYS A 466 13.59 13.85 5.21
C CYS A 466 14.64 14.90 4.85
N ALA A 467 14.21 16.12 4.45
CA ALA A 467 15.13 17.24 4.23
C ALA A 467 15.96 17.54 5.49
N ARG A 468 15.30 17.66 6.65
CA ARG A 468 15.95 17.85 7.94
C ARG A 468 16.90 16.70 8.29
N GLY A 469 16.47 15.46 8.11
CA GLY A 469 17.30 14.30 8.46
C GLY A 469 18.60 14.21 7.66
N VAL A 470 18.63 14.75 6.43
CA VAL A 470 19.84 14.75 5.58
C VAL A 470 20.65 16.04 5.73
N ALA A 471 20.01 17.21 5.78
CA ALA A 471 20.69 18.51 5.73
C ALA A 471 20.79 19.22 7.09
N GLY A 472 20.06 18.77 8.11
CA GLY A 472 19.95 19.41 9.42
C GLY A 472 18.87 20.49 9.53
N ASP A 473 18.42 21.04 8.40
CA ASP A 473 17.49 22.16 8.36
C ASP A 473 16.10 21.79 7.81
N TRP A 474 15.07 22.46 8.32
CA TRP A 474 13.72 22.39 7.76
C TRP A 474 13.63 23.24 6.49
N PRO A 475 12.86 22.81 5.47
CA PRO A 475 12.57 23.66 4.33
C PRO A 475 11.77 24.90 4.77
N GLU A 476 11.99 26.03 4.10
CA GLU A 476 11.31 27.30 4.42
C GLU A 476 9.79 27.23 4.23
N LEU A 477 9.34 26.44 3.26
CA LEU A 477 7.93 26.27 2.89
C LEU A 477 7.56 24.78 2.87
N PRO A 478 6.33 24.42 3.28
CA PRO A 478 5.73 23.11 3.01
C PRO A 478 5.76 22.76 1.52
N LEU A 479 5.86 21.48 1.19
CA LEU A 479 5.92 20.99 -0.20
C LEU A 479 4.67 21.42 -0.99
N SER A 480 3.48 21.31 -0.39
CA SER A 480 2.19 21.73 -0.94
C SER A 480 2.17 23.20 -1.39
N LEU A 481 2.82 24.09 -0.62
CA LEU A 481 2.96 25.51 -0.99
C LEU A 481 4.02 25.71 -2.08
N GLN A 482 5.14 24.98 -2.02
CA GLN A 482 6.17 25.04 -3.07
C GLN A 482 5.61 24.62 -4.43
N ILE A 483 4.75 23.60 -4.47
CA ILE A 483 4.11 23.14 -5.71
C ILE A 483 2.81 23.87 -6.02
N GLY A 484 2.17 24.54 -5.06
CA GLY A 484 0.82 25.12 -5.19
C GLY A 484 0.75 26.53 -5.79
N GLY A 485 1.88 27.23 -5.96
CA GLY A 485 1.90 28.59 -6.51
C GLY A 485 1.29 28.68 -7.92
N ALA A 486 0.68 29.82 -8.26
CA ALA A 486 0.18 30.06 -9.62
C ALA A 486 1.37 30.03 -10.61
N GLY A 487 1.56 28.90 -11.28
CA GLY A 487 2.56 28.78 -12.33
C GLY A 487 2.00 29.41 -13.59
N ALA A 488 2.58 30.51 -14.04
CA ALA A 488 2.29 30.99 -15.39
C ALA A 488 2.84 29.96 -16.36
N ILE A 489 1.96 29.16 -16.98
CA ILE A 489 2.35 28.41 -18.16
C ILE A 489 2.66 29.42 -19.28
N ASP A 490 3.53 29.05 -20.21
CA ASP A 490 3.83 29.88 -21.37
C ASP A 490 2.53 30.34 -22.06
N PRO A 491 2.32 31.65 -22.28
CA PRO A 491 1.14 32.17 -22.97
C PRO A 491 0.85 31.47 -24.29
N ALA A 492 1.89 31.04 -25.03
CA ALA A 492 1.70 30.29 -26.27
C ALA A 492 1.13 28.88 -26.02
N ALA A 493 1.58 28.17 -24.97
CA ALA A 493 1.02 26.89 -24.57
C ALA A 493 -0.44 27.02 -24.11
N GLN A 494 -0.76 28.04 -23.30
CA GLN A 494 -2.13 28.35 -22.89
C GLN A 494 -3.04 28.63 -24.09
N LEU A 495 -2.57 29.43 -25.04
CA LEU A 495 -3.32 29.75 -26.25
C LEU A 495 -3.54 28.51 -27.11
N ALA A 496 -2.54 27.66 -27.29
CA ALA A 496 -2.66 26.41 -28.05
C ALA A 496 -3.70 25.46 -27.45
N LEU A 497 -3.71 25.33 -26.13
CA LEU A 497 -4.67 24.51 -25.39
C LEU A 497 -6.09 25.07 -25.48
N ALA A 498 -6.26 26.38 -25.26
CA ALA A 498 -7.55 27.05 -25.40
C ALA A 498 -8.09 26.97 -26.83
N ALA A 499 -7.25 27.11 -27.85
CA ALA A 499 -7.65 26.98 -29.25
C ALA A 499 -8.09 25.55 -29.61
N ALA A 500 -7.38 24.53 -29.12
CA ALA A 500 -7.78 23.13 -29.30
C ALA A 500 -9.10 22.80 -28.59
N ALA A 501 -9.28 23.29 -27.36
CA ALA A 501 -10.53 23.13 -26.63
C ALA A 501 -11.69 23.86 -27.35
N ALA A 502 -11.49 25.09 -27.83
CA ALA A 502 -12.52 25.85 -28.52
C ALA A 502 -12.95 25.19 -29.84
N GLU A 503 -12.01 24.61 -30.59
CA GLU A 503 -12.31 23.83 -31.79
C GLU A 503 -13.12 22.59 -31.46
N HIS A 504 -12.75 21.86 -30.40
CA HIS A 504 -13.45 20.66 -29.97
C HIS A 504 -14.89 20.97 -29.49
N PHE A 505 -15.09 22.01 -28.68
CA PHE A 505 -16.40 22.37 -28.13
C PHE A 505 -17.31 23.16 -29.10
N GLY A 506 -16.77 23.61 -30.24
CA GLY A 506 -17.49 24.31 -31.31
C GLY A 506 -17.62 25.82 -31.13
N ALA A 507 -18.14 26.51 -32.15
CA ALA A 507 -18.28 27.98 -32.21
C ALA A 507 -19.04 28.55 -30.99
N ASP A 508 -18.59 29.66 -30.40
CA ASP A 508 -19.11 30.29 -29.16
C ASP A 508 -18.80 29.56 -27.83
N SER A 509 -17.88 28.59 -27.82
CA SER A 509 -17.40 27.93 -26.59
C SER A 509 -16.23 28.65 -25.90
N GLY A 510 -15.90 29.88 -26.32
CA GLY A 510 -14.65 30.55 -25.93
C GLY A 510 -14.42 30.66 -24.41
N ALA A 511 -15.47 30.94 -23.63
CA ALA A 511 -15.36 31.00 -22.17
C ALA A 511 -15.08 29.62 -21.55
N LEU A 512 -15.85 28.60 -21.95
CA LEU A 512 -15.65 27.21 -21.52
C LEU A 512 -14.26 26.69 -21.89
N ALA A 513 -13.82 26.97 -23.12
CA ALA A 513 -12.49 26.57 -23.61
C ALA A 513 -11.36 27.25 -22.85
N ALA A 514 -11.51 28.54 -22.51
CA ALA A 514 -10.53 29.27 -21.72
C ALA A 514 -10.46 28.74 -20.27
N GLU A 515 -11.61 28.45 -19.65
CA GLU A 515 -11.67 27.87 -18.31
C GLU A 515 -11.07 26.46 -18.26
N PHE A 516 -11.45 25.59 -19.21
CA PHE A 516 -10.88 24.27 -19.41
C PHE A 516 -9.35 24.34 -19.53
N ALA A 517 -8.84 25.21 -20.40
CA ALA A 517 -7.42 25.41 -20.60
C ALA A 517 -6.73 25.93 -19.33
N GLY A 518 -7.38 26.81 -18.56
CA GLY A 518 -6.87 27.31 -17.28
C GLY A 518 -6.72 26.20 -16.22
N ILE A 519 -7.69 25.29 -16.13
CA ILE A 519 -7.65 24.15 -15.19
C ILE A 519 -6.50 23.20 -15.53
N VAL A 520 -6.39 22.79 -16.81
CA VAL A 520 -5.30 21.93 -17.27
C VAL A 520 -3.96 22.65 -17.14
N GLY A 521 -3.90 23.95 -17.45
CA GLY A 521 -2.71 24.78 -17.29
C GLY A 521 -2.18 24.80 -15.86
N ASP A 522 -3.06 24.97 -14.86
CA ASP A 522 -2.68 24.89 -13.44
C ASP A 522 -2.05 23.54 -13.09
N PHE A 523 -2.65 22.43 -13.54
CA PHE A 523 -2.08 21.10 -13.34
C PHE A 523 -0.68 20.95 -13.98
N LEU A 524 -0.51 21.36 -15.23
CA LEU A 524 0.79 21.27 -15.92
C LEU A 524 1.86 22.14 -15.23
N GLY A 525 1.48 23.31 -14.73
CA GLY A 525 2.36 24.18 -13.93
C GLY A 525 2.80 23.52 -12.62
N ARG A 526 1.88 22.85 -11.90
CA ARG A 526 2.21 22.06 -10.70
C ARG A 526 3.14 20.91 -11.04
N ALA A 527 2.84 20.15 -12.09
CA ALA A 527 3.66 19.04 -12.55
C ALA A 527 5.09 19.46 -12.91
N GLN A 528 5.27 20.61 -13.57
CA GLN A 528 6.59 21.18 -13.85
C GLN A 528 7.40 21.45 -12.57
N ARG A 529 6.77 22.04 -11.54
CA ARG A 529 7.46 22.29 -10.25
C ARG A 529 7.82 20.99 -9.52
N ILE A 530 6.93 20.00 -9.55
CA ILE A 530 7.20 18.65 -9.03
C ILE A 530 8.44 18.07 -9.71
N LEU A 531 8.54 18.18 -11.05
CA LEU A 531 9.72 17.72 -11.80
C LEU A 531 10.99 18.47 -11.39
N GLY A 532 10.95 19.80 -11.24
CA GLY A 532 12.12 20.58 -10.82
C GLY A 532 12.62 20.21 -9.42
N LEU A 533 11.71 19.97 -8.47
CA LEU A 533 12.06 19.48 -7.14
C LEU A 533 12.61 18.05 -7.19
N ALA A 534 11.96 17.17 -7.95
CA ALA A 534 12.41 15.79 -8.13
C ALA A 534 13.82 15.73 -8.75
N GLU A 535 14.10 16.49 -9.82
CA GLU A 535 15.44 16.58 -10.44
C GLU A 535 16.50 17.03 -9.44
N THR A 536 16.16 17.99 -8.56
CA THR A 536 17.08 18.49 -7.52
C THR A 536 17.43 17.40 -6.51
N ILE A 537 16.43 16.66 -6.02
CA ILE A 537 16.63 15.56 -5.06
C ILE A 537 17.39 14.40 -5.73
N GLN A 538 16.99 14.01 -6.94
CA GLN A 538 17.61 12.95 -7.72
C GLN A 538 19.06 13.27 -8.09
N THR A 539 19.41 14.53 -8.34
CA THR A 539 20.81 14.94 -8.54
C THR A 539 21.66 14.66 -7.30
N ARG A 540 21.11 14.86 -6.09
CA ARG A 540 21.81 14.51 -4.84
C ARG A 540 21.93 13.00 -4.68
N LEU A 541 20.86 12.25 -4.98
CA LEU A 541 20.88 10.78 -4.99
C LEU A 541 21.90 10.21 -5.97
N GLY A 542 21.94 10.72 -7.21
CA GLY A 542 22.89 10.30 -8.23
C GLY A 542 24.34 10.48 -7.77
N ARG A 543 24.65 11.61 -7.12
CA ARG A 543 25.99 11.83 -6.52
C ARG A 543 26.27 10.85 -5.39
N LEU A 544 25.31 10.63 -4.49
CA LEU A 544 25.43 9.69 -3.36
C LEU A 544 25.67 8.25 -3.82
N LEU A 545 25.05 7.87 -4.94
CA LEU A 545 25.18 6.54 -5.56
C LEU A 545 26.29 6.46 -6.59
N HIS A 546 27.06 7.54 -6.79
CA HIS A 546 28.11 7.62 -7.82
C HIS A 546 27.63 7.31 -9.25
N ARG A 547 26.33 7.54 -9.54
CA ARG A 547 25.75 7.35 -10.87
C ARG A 547 26.19 8.47 -11.83
N PRO A 548 26.30 8.18 -13.14
CA PRO A 548 26.52 9.23 -14.13
C PRO A 548 25.38 10.27 -14.11
N ALA A 549 25.70 11.47 -14.58
CA ALA A 549 24.67 12.47 -14.81
C ALA A 549 23.67 11.96 -15.86
N PRO A 550 22.38 12.31 -15.73
CA PRO A 550 21.35 11.86 -16.66
C PRO A 550 21.64 12.33 -18.09
N GLY A 551 21.47 11.43 -19.05
CA GLY A 551 21.60 11.71 -20.49
C GLY A 551 20.43 12.53 -21.05
N ARG A 552 19.29 12.58 -20.34
CA ARG A 552 18.11 13.37 -20.70
C ARG A 552 17.38 13.91 -19.47
N ALA A 553 16.67 15.02 -19.66
CA ALA A 553 15.82 15.61 -18.62
C ALA A 553 14.69 14.65 -18.17
N LEU A 554 14.26 14.82 -16.92
CA LEU A 554 13.08 14.13 -16.40
C LEU A 554 11.83 14.78 -16.98
N SER A 555 10.89 13.97 -17.44
CA SER A 555 9.64 14.42 -18.01
C SER A 555 8.43 13.92 -17.24
N LEU A 556 7.30 14.60 -17.40
CA LEU A 556 6.02 14.18 -16.81
C LEU A 556 5.59 12.78 -17.27
N GLN A 557 5.89 12.40 -18.51
CA GLN A 557 5.63 11.03 -19.00
C GLN A 557 6.44 9.98 -18.23
N ASP A 558 7.64 10.33 -17.74
CA ASP A 558 8.47 9.40 -16.99
C ASP A 558 7.79 9.03 -15.67
N LEU A 559 7.18 10.01 -14.97
CA LEU A 559 6.48 9.78 -13.71
C LEU A 559 5.28 8.82 -13.87
N ASN A 560 4.62 8.82 -15.02
CA ASN A 560 3.50 7.90 -15.31
C ASN A 560 3.94 6.42 -15.36
N ARG A 561 5.24 6.13 -15.55
CA ARG A 561 5.72 4.74 -15.57
C ARG A 561 5.47 4.01 -14.26
N TYR A 562 5.40 4.71 -13.13
CA TYR A 562 5.01 4.08 -11.86
C TYR A 562 3.67 3.32 -12.01
N HIS A 563 2.66 3.94 -12.64
CA HIS A 563 1.37 3.30 -12.84
C HIS A 563 1.43 2.13 -13.84
N VAL A 564 2.27 2.23 -14.87
CA VAL A 564 2.50 1.11 -15.80
C VAL A 564 3.13 -0.08 -15.07
N LEU A 565 4.10 0.17 -14.19
CA LEU A 565 4.77 -0.86 -13.39
C LEU A 565 3.83 -1.51 -12.34
N MET A 566 2.79 -0.80 -11.90
CA MET A 566 1.75 -1.36 -11.03
C MET A 566 0.84 -2.37 -11.77
N GLY A 567 0.78 -2.33 -13.10
CA GLY A 567 0.01 -3.29 -13.90
C GLY A 567 -1.51 -3.23 -13.65
N ALA A 568 -2.18 -4.39 -13.61
CA ALA A 568 -3.63 -4.51 -13.50
C ALA A 568 -4.22 -4.03 -12.16
N ASP A 569 -3.41 -3.85 -11.11
CA ASP A 569 -3.80 -3.25 -9.82
C ASP A 569 -3.89 -1.71 -9.90
N GLN A 570 -4.21 -1.19 -11.09
CA GLN A 570 -4.27 0.25 -11.32
C GLN A 570 -5.49 0.86 -10.64
N ARG A 571 -5.24 1.46 -9.47
CA ARG A 571 -6.17 2.31 -8.70
C ARG A 571 -6.02 3.79 -9.05
N SER A 572 -5.82 4.09 -10.33
CA SER A 572 -5.64 5.46 -10.82
C SER A 572 -6.61 5.80 -11.94
N VAL A 573 -6.86 7.08 -12.12
CA VAL A 573 -7.47 7.59 -13.35
C VAL A 573 -6.50 7.48 -14.53
N PRO A 574 -7.01 7.56 -15.78
CA PRO A 574 -6.15 7.71 -16.95
C PRO A 574 -5.18 8.88 -16.78
N PHE A 575 -4.01 8.75 -17.40
CA PHE A 575 -3.02 9.80 -17.35
C PHE A 575 -3.48 11.01 -18.18
N LEU A 576 -3.65 12.17 -17.53
CA LEU A 576 -4.30 13.32 -18.15
C LEU A 576 -3.65 13.76 -19.49
N PRO A 577 -2.32 13.82 -19.65
CA PRO A 577 -1.71 14.11 -20.95
C PRO A 577 -2.10 13.15 -22.07
N ASP A 578 -2.19 11.85 -21.79
CA ASP A 578 -2.61 10.84 -22.78
C ASP A 578 -4.09 11.02 -23.13
N GLU A 579 -4.91 11.35 -22.14
CA GLU A 579 -6.34 11.62 -22.30
C GLU A 579 -6.60 12.86 -23.18
N LEU A 580 -5.86 13.95 -22.95
CA LEU A 580 -5.92 15.16 -23.77
C LEU A 580 -5.40 14.93 -25.19
N HIS A 581 -4.43 14.02 -25.37
CA HIS A 581 -4.00 13.61 -26.70
C HIS A 581 -5.12 12.92 -27.46
N GLN A 582 -5.80 11.95 -26.85
CA GLN A 582 -6.89 11.21 -27.47
C GLN A 582 -8.07 12.12 -27.83
N LEU A 583 -8.39 13.11 -26.99
CA LEU A 583 -9.55 13.98 -27.18
C LEU A 583 -9.29 15.17 -28.09
N LEU A 584 -8.14 15.83 -27.92
CA LEU A 584 -7.84 17.13 -28.54
C LEU A 584 -6.72 17.06 -29.59
N GLY A 585 -6.11 15.88 -29.81
CA GLY A 585 -4.95 15.75 -30.71
C GLY A 585 -3.72 16.53 -30.23
N LEU A 586 -3.61 16.75 -28.91
CA LEU A 586 -2.52 17.51 -28.31
C LEU A 586 -1.40 16.57 -27.87
N THR A 587 -0.17 16.92 -28.20
CA THR A 587 1.02 16.36 -27.56
C THR A 587 1.49 17.34 -26.50
N ILE A 588 1.54 16.87 -25.26
CA ILE A 588 1.96 17.65 -24.10
C ILE A 588 3.30 17.09 -23.62
N ALA A 589 4.33 17.91 -23.63
CA ALA A 589 5.64 17.58 -23.08
C ALA A 589 5.96 18.56 -21.95
N VAL A 590 6.18 18.04 -20.74
CA VAL A 590 6.55 18.82 -19.57
C VAL A 590 7.85 18.28 -19.02
N ASP A 591 8.81 19.17 -18.81
CA ASP A 591 10.04 18.95 -18.05
C ASP A 591 10.19 20.07 -17.02
N ALA A 592 11.23 20.03 -16.19
CA ALA A 592 11.47 21.03 -15.15
C ALA A 592 11.61 22.47 -15.67
N ARG A 593 11.90 22.67 -16.97
CA ARG A 593 12.20 23.98 -17.57
C ARG A 593 11.11 24.48 -18.51
N SER A 594 10.33 23.59 -19.10
CA SER A 594 9.39 23.93 -20.16
C SER A 594 8.09 23.13 -20.11
N ILE A 595 7.01 23.77 -20.54
CA ILE A 595 5.73 23.14 -20.88
C ILE A 595 5.51 23.40 -22.37
N ARG A 596 5.53 22.35 -23.18
CA ARG A 596 5.33 22.44 -24.63
C ARG A 596 4.06 21.71 -25.02
N ILE A 597 3.18 22.42 -25.73
CA ILE A 597 1.91 21.89 -26.24
C ILE A 597 1.92 22.07 -27.75
N ALA A 598 1.78 20.98 -28.49
CA ALA A 598 1.76 20.97 -29.95
C ALA A 598 0.58 20.13 -30.45
N ARG A 599 0.03 20.49 -31.62
CA ARG A 599 -0.92 19.63 -32.32
C ARG A 599 -0.19 18.56 -33.11
N LYS A 600 -0.67 17.33 -33.00
CA LYS A 600 -0.24 16.22 -33.85
C LYS A 600 -1.48 15.40 -34.23
N PRO A 601 -1.65 15.00 -35.51
CA PRO A 601 -2.74 14.11 -35.87
C PRO A 601 -2.67 12.85 -35.01
N ALA A 602 -3.83 12.41 -34.50
CA ALA A 602 -3.93 11.25 -33.61
C ALA A 602 -3.28 10.02 -34.27
N SER A 603 -2.11 9.63 -33.76
CA SER A 603 -1.49 8.33 -34.03
C SER A 603 -1.63 7.49 -32.77
N ALA A 604 -1.73 6.16 -32.90
CA ALA A 604 -1.82 5.27 -31.74
C ALA A 604 -0.72 5.59 -30.71
N LEU A 605 -1.12 5.91 -29.47
CA LEU A 605 -0.20 6.12 -28.37
C LEU A 605 0.38 4.78 -27.90
N PRO A 606 1.66 4.73 -27.51
CA PRO A 606 2.28 3.48 -27.11
C PRO A 606 1.93 3.00 -25.68
N HIS A 607 1.39 3.82 -24.76
CA HIS A 607 1.48 3.51 -23.31
C HIS A 607 0.27 3.79 -22.40
N SER A 608 -0.95 3.97 -22.92
CA SER A 608 -2.11 3.88 -22.01
C SER A 608 -2.54 2.42 -21.92
N PRO A 609 -2.54 1.78 -20.73
CA PRO A 609 -3.18 0.50 -20.58
C PRO A 609 -4.65 0.66 -20.98
N THR A 610 -5.10 -0.13 -21.95
CA THR A 610 -6.52 -0.20 -22.31
C THR A 610 -7.28 -0.54 -21.03
N PRO A 611 -8.35 0.18 -20.65
CA PRO A 611 -9.13 -0.18 -19.49
C PRO A 611 -9.65 -1.60 -19.68
N VAL A 612 -9.06 -2.55 -18.96
CA VAL A 612 -9.56 -3.92 -18.94
C VAL A 612 -10.89 -3.86 -18.22
N SER A 613 -11.96 -4.25 -18.91
CA SER A 613 -13.25 -4.56 -18.30
C SER A 613 -13.03 -5.73 -17.34
N ALA A 614 -12.73 -5.43 -16.09
CA ALA A 614 -12.64 -6.42 -15.03
C ALA A 614 -13.97 -6.44 -14.28
N ASP A 615 -14.55 -7.62 -14.14
CA ASP A 615 -15.75 -7.87 -13.35
C ASP A 615 -15.45 -7.58 -11.86
N ILE A 616 -15.97 -6.46 -11.36
CA ILE A 616 -15.47 -5.71 -10.19
C ILE A 616 -15.79 -6.38 -8.83
N ARG A 617 -16.58 -7.46 -8.78
CA ARG A 617 -17.05 -8.01 -7.49
C ARG A 617 -16.02 -8.84 -6.69
N ALA A 618 -14.84 -9.11 -7.24
CA ALA A 618 -13.84 -9.97 -6.57
C ALA A 618 -12.64 -9.22 -5.96
N GLN A 619 -12.42 -7.93 -6.24
CA GLN A 619 -11.17 -7.22 -5.88
C GLN A 619 -11.25 -6.36 -4.61
N ALA A 620 -12.39 -6.39 -3.90
CA ALA A 620 -12.57 -5.79 -2.58
C ALA A 620 -12.74 -6.83 -1.47
N ARG A 621 -12.31 -8.08 -1.70
CA ARG A 621 -12.34 -9.19 -0.73
C ARG A 621 -10.93 -9.70 -0.42
#